data_AF-A0A0C3IGU1-F1
#
_entry.id   AF-A0A0C3IGU1-F1
#
_cell.length_a   1.000
_cell.length_b   1.000
_cell.length_c   1.000
_cell.angle_alpha   90.00
_cell.angle_beta   90.00
_cell.angle_gamma   90.00
#
_symmetry.space_group_name_H-M   'P 1'
#
loop_
_entity.id
_entity.type
_entity.pdbx_description
1 polymer ?
#
loop_
_entity_poly.entity_id
_entity_poly.type
_entity_poly.pdbx_seq_one_letter_code
_entity_poly.pdbx_strand_id
1 'polypeptide(L)'
;MNNTISEARLDDMATRIIAAWYYMHQDQGYPNVTIDSFHPYNPLNYEVNAQSDHYQLVRQIGAAGTVLLKNEMNALPLNKPRSV
;
A
#
# COMPACT_ATOMS: atom_id res chain seq x y z
N MET A 1 1.00 -37.97 -7.65
CA MET A 1 2.07 -37.01 -7.29
C MET A 1 3.39 -37.67 -7.64
N ASN A 2 4.28 -37.02 -8.39
CA ASN A 2 5.54 -37.65 -8.84
C ASN A 2 6.62 -37.76 -7.74
N ASN A 3 6.23 -37.74 -6.45
CA ASN A 3 7.11 -37.86 -5.27
C ASN A 3 8.36 -36.95 -5.25
N THR A 4 8.36 -35.87 -6.03
CA THR A 4 9.46 -34.90 -6.07
C THR A 4 9.41 -33.90 -4.92
N ILE A 5 8.28 -33.80 -4.22
CA ILE A 5 8.07 -32.95 -3.05
C ILE A 5 7.41 -33.81 -1.96
N SER A 6 7.93 -33.75 -0.73
CA SER A 6 7.34 -34.46 0.40
C SER A 6 6.05 -33.79 0.87
N GLU A 7 5.13 -34.58 1.41
CA GLU A 7 3.88 -34.09 2.02
C GLU A 7 4.18 -33.13 3.19
N ALA A 8 5.12 -33.48 4.06
CA ALA A 8 5.56 -32.61 5.15
C ALA A 8 6.05 -31.22 4.66
N ARG A 9 6.63 -31.13 3.46
CA ARG A 9 7.01 -29.84 2.88
C ARG A 9 5.78 -29.03 2.45
N LEU A 10 4.77 -29.68 1.88
CA LEU A 10 3.51 -29.03 1.54
C LEU A 10 2.80 -28.52 2.81
N ASP A 11 2.76 -29.34 3.87
CA ASP A 11 2.15 -28.99 5.14
C ASP A 11 2.87 -27.81 5.83
N ASP A 12 4.21 -27.79 5.85
CA ASP A 12 4.97 -26.65 6.39
C ASP A 12 4.64 -25.35 5.65
N MET A 13 4.51 -25.41 4.31
CA MET A 13 4.15 -24.23 3.50
C MET A 13 2.72 -23.75 3.81
N ALA A 14 1.75 -24.66 3.85
CA ALA A 14 0.36 -24.33 4.19
C ALA A 14 0.25 -23.78 5.62
N THR A 15 0.95 -24.39 6.57
CA THR A 15 1.00 -23.95 7.97
C THR A 15 1.50 -22.52 8.08
N ARG A 16 2.56 -22.14 7.36
CA ARG A 16 3.09 -20.76 7.39
C ARG A 16 2.09 -19.73 6.88
N ILE A 17 1.33 -20.06 5.83
CA ILE A 17 0.31 -19.16 5.27
C ILE A 17 -0.82 -18.98 6.29
N ILE A 18 -1.37 -20.08 6.79
CA ILE A 18 -2.51 -20.06 7.72
C ILE A 18 -2.11 -19.46 9.08
N ALA A 19 -0.88 -19.70 9.54
CA ALA A 19 -0.36 -19.09 10.77
C ALA A 19 -0.33 -17.56 10.69
N ALA A 20 0.15 -16.98 9.58
CA ALA A 20 0.14 -15.52 9.41
C ALA A 20 -1.29 -14.95 9.35
N TRP A 21 -2.22 -15.67 8.70
CA TRP A 21 -3.62 -15.28 8.60
C TRP A 21 -4.30 -15.23 9.98
N TYR A 22 -4.11 -16.26 10.82
CA TYR A 22 -4.60 -16.27 12.20
C TYR A 22 -3.89 -15.25 13.09
N TYR A 23 -2.58 -15.09 12.96
CA TYR A 23 -1.80 -14.13 13.75
C TYR A 23 -2.27 -12.69 13.54
N MET A 24 -2.69 -12.36 12.32
CA MET A 24 -3.24 -11.04 11.97
C MET A 24 -4.76 -10.94 12.19
N HIS A 25 -5.38 -11.96 12.82
CA HIS A 25 -6.81 -12.02 13.13
C HIS A 25 -7.73 -11.86 11.93
N GLN A 26 -7.31 -12.35 10.75
CA GLN A 26 -8.11 -12.26 9.54
C GLN A 26 -9.22 -13.33 9.48
N ASP A 27 -9.26 -14.24 10.46
CA ASP A 27 -10.26 -15.30 10.59
C ASP A 27 -11.63 -14.83 11.10
N GLN A 28 -11.69 -13.61 11.65
CA GLN A 28 -12.90 -13.08 12.29
C GLN A 28 -13.14 -11.64 11.83
N GLY A 29 -14.27 -11.39 11.16
CA GLY A 29 -14.73 -10.03 10.85
C GLY A 29 -13.86 -9.26 9.84
N TYR A 30 -12.98 -9.93 9.09
CA TYR A 30 -12.19 -9.28 8.04
C TYR A 30 -13.11 -8.84 6.87
N PRO A 31 -12.92 -7.63 6.32
CA PRO A 31 -13.80 -7.11 5.27
C PRO A 31 -13.68 -7.90 3.96
N ASN A 32 -14.79 -8.00 3.23
CA ASN A 32 -14.82 -8.61 1.90
C ASN A 32 -14.09 -7.74 0.86
N VAL A 33 -13.54 -8.37 -0.17
CA VAL A 33 -12.95 -7.69 -1.32
C VAL A 33 -14.06 -7.10 -2.21
N THR A 34 -13.87 -5.85 -2.63
CA THR A 34 -14.84 -5.06 -3.43
C THR A 34 -14.22 -4.53 -4.73
N ILE A 35 -13.03 -5.02 -5.08
CA ILE A 35 -12.26 -4.57 -6.23
C ILE A 35 -11.80 -5.80 -7.00
N ASP A 36 -12.15 -5.84 -8.28
CA ASP A 36 -11.63 -6.73 -9.31
C ASP A 36 -10.70 -5.93 -10.22
N SER A 37 -9.39 -6.05 -9.94
CA SER A 37 -8.34 -5.33 -10.66
C SER A 37 -8.21 -5.72 -12.12
N PHE A 38 -8.80 -6.83 -12.56
CA PHE A 38 -8.72 -7.31 -13.94
C PHE A 38 -9.97 -7.00 -14.77
N HIS A 39 -11.10 -6.71 -14.12
CA HIS A 39 -12.36 -6.39 -14.79
C HIS A 39 -12.94 -5.08 -14.25
N PRO A 40 -12.58 -3.92 -14.83
CA PRO A 40 -12.94 -2.60 -14.28
C PRO A 40 -14.45 -2.33 -14.23
N TYR A 41 -15.24 -2.97 -15.11
CA TYR A 41 -16.69 -2.83 -15.16
C TYR A 41 -17.45 -3.92 -14.40
N ASN A 42 -16.76 -4.76 -13.62
CA ASN A 42 -17.40 -5.77 -12.79
C ASN A 42 -18.32 -5.09 -11.75
N PRO A 43 -19.60 -5.46 -11.61
CA PRO A 43 -20.49 -4.91 -10.58
C PRO A 43 -20.00 -5.09 -9.14
N LEU A 44 -19.05 -6.01 -8.90
CA LEU A 44 -18.33 -6.12 -7.63
C LEU A 44 -17.56 -4.85 -7.28
N ASN A 45 -17.11 -4.09 -8.30
CA ASN A 45 -16.39 -2.84 -8.13
C ASN A 45 -17.35 -1.74 -7.68
N TYR A 46 -17.34 -1.47 -6.38
CA TYR A 46 -18.01 -0.31 -5.81
C TYR A 46 -17.04 0.52 -4.96
N GLU A 47 -17.35 1.80 -4.87
CA GLU A 47 -16.49 2.76 -4.16
C GLU A 47 -16.54 2.52 -2.65
N VAL A 48 -15.38 2.25 -2.06
CA VAL A 48 -15.15 2.30 -0.62
C VAL A 48 -14.08 3.35 -0.36
N ASN A 49 -14.46 4.45 0.29
CA ASN A 49 -13.51 5.51 0.62
C ASN A 49 -12.66 5.12 1.85
N ALA A 50 -11.41 4.72 1.59
CA ALA A 50 -10.43 4.34 2.63
C ALA A 50 -9.38 5.45 2.91
N GLN A 51 -9.64 6.70 2.49
CA GLN A 51 -8.61 7.76 2.51
C GLN A 51 -8.37 8.39 3.88
N SER A 52 -9.40 8.50 4.74
CA SER A 52 -9.32 9.22 6.03
C SER A 52 -8.54 10.55 5.91
N ASP A 53 -7.66 10.84 6.86
CA ASP A 53 -6.71 11.95 6.89
C ASP A 53 -5.30 11.58 6.39
N HIS A 54 -5.15 10.46 5.66
CA HIS A 54 -3.86 9.98 5.17
C HIS A 54 -3.11 11.02 4.31
N TYR A 55 -3.82 11.97 3.71
CA TYR A 55 -3.24 13.10 2.96
C TYR A 55 -2.26 13.94 3.80
N GLN A 56 -2.44 14.00 5.12
CA GLN A 56 -1.56 14.74 6.02
C GLN A 56 -0.15 14.12 6.04
N LEU A 57 -0.08 12.80 6.22
CA LEU A 57 1.18 12.07 6.24
C LEU A 57 1.85 12.08 4.85
N VAL A 58 1.08 11.90 3.78
CA VAL A 58 1.60 12.00 2.40
C VAL A 58 2.25 13.36 2.15
N ARG A 59 1.60 14.45 2.58
CA ARG A 59 2.15 15.81 2.45
C ARG A 59 3.39 16.01 3.29
N GLN A 60 3.41 15.49 4.52
CA GLN A 60 4.57 15.55 5.40
C GLN A 60 5.77 14.82 4.79
N ILE A 61 5.58 13.59 4.31
CA ILE A 61 6.65 12.79 3.69
C ILE A 61 7.15 13.46 2.41
N GLY A 62 6.25 13.98 1.56
CA GLY A 62 6.64 14.69 0.34
C GLY A 62 7.50 15.92 0.62
N ALA A 63 7.15 16.72 1.64
CA ALA A 63 7.96 17.85 2.06
C ALA A 63 9.30 17.43 2.66
N ALA A 64 9.30 16.43 3.56
CA ALA A 64 10.51 15.96 4.25
C ALA A 64 11.49 15.21 3.34
N GLY A 65 10.99 14.52 2.31
CA GLY A 65 11.80 13.76 1.36
C GLY A 65 12.35 14.61 0.20
N THR A 66 11.98 15.89 0.10
CA THR A 66 12.49 16.76 -0.97
C THR A 66 13.96 17.10 -0.72
N VAL A 67 14.81 16.85 -1.72
CA VAL A 67 16.24 17.18 -1.68
C VAL A 67 16.54 18.32 -2.65
N LEU A 68 17.07 19.43 -2.13
CA LEU A 68 17.50 20.57 -2.95
C LEU A 68 18.92 20.32 -3.48
N LEU A 69 19.03 20.03 -4.78
CA LEU A 69 20.31 19.67 -5.41
C LEU A 69 21.20 20.88 -5.73
N LYS A 70 20.60 22.04 -6.01
CA LYS A 70 21.30 23.26 -6.39
C LYS A 70 20.47 24.49 -5.98
N ASN A 71 21.12 25.48 -5.38
CA ASN A 71 20.52 26.78 -5.02
C ASN A 71 21.56 27.89 -5.23
N GLU A 72 21.59 28.48 -6.43
CA GLU A 72 22.48 29.60 -6.74
C GLU A 72 21.90 30.92 -6.24
N MET A 73 22.78 31.81 -5.76
CA MET A 73 22.41 33.17 -5.31
C MET A 73 21.27 33.21 -4.27
N ASN A 74 21.08 32.14 -3.49
CA ASN A 74 19.98 32.00 -2.54
C ASN A 74 18.59 32.21 -3.17
N ALA A 75 18.37 31.67 -4.38
CA ALA A 75 17.10 31.78 -5.11
C ALA A 75 15.89 31.22 -4.32
N LEU A 76 16.11 30.19 -3.48
CA LEU A 76 15.10 29.65 -2.56
C LEU A 76 15.45 29.96 -1.08
N PRO A 77 14.43 30.17 -0.21
CA PRO A 77 12.99 30.16 -0.51
C PRO A 77 12.54 31.41 -1.28
N LEU A 78 11.45 31.28 -2.07
CA LEU A 78 10.88 32.41 -2.78
C LEU A 78 10.40 33.51 -1.81
N ASN A 79 10.68 34.77 -2.14
CA ASN A 79 10.25 35.92 -1.35
C ASN A 79 9.35 36.85 -2.18
N LYS A 80 8.04 36.55 -2.19
CA LYS A 80 6.97 37.36 -2.81
C LYS A 80 7.34 37.95 -4.21
N PRO A 81 7.72 37.12 -5.20
CA PRO A 81 8.00 37.62 -6.54
C PRO A 81 6.73 38.21 -7.18
N ARG A 82 6.89 39.23 -8.04
CA ARG A 82 5.76 39.91 -8.70
C ARG A 82 4.97 38.99 -9.64
N SER A 83 5.64 37.98 -10.21
CA SER A 83 5.08 36.93 -11.07
C SER A 83 5.87 35.64 -10.88
N VAL A 84 5.23 34.50 -11.13
CA VAL A 84 5.84 33.15 -11.12
C VAL A 84 5.82 32.59 -12.52
#